data_AF-D9PFP4-F1
#
_entry.id   AF-D9PFP4-F1
#
_cell.length_a   1.000
_cell.length_b   1.000
_cell.length_c   1.000
_cell.angle_alpha   90.00
_cell.angle_beta   90.00
_cell.angle_gamma   90.00
#
_symmetry.space_group_name_H-M   'P 1'
#
loop_
_entity.id
_entity.type
_entity.pdbx_description
1 polymer ?
#
loop_
_entity_poly.entity_id
_entity_poly.type
_entity_poly.pdbx_seq_one_letter_code
_entity_poly.pdbx_strand_id
1 'polypeptide(L)'
;MIDPLFESWRRRAQPTLIDQFANCYVSLSAPCVDPGPLAVTREWTGLRNAALMRRGLDVARSQAALPLHLDTLAALEAETWGAFLMSALLIELQGRPDNGGIDGQQRALLRLVAPLTQLMTGKQAVSVLIDLVDGLGSSAGAVDRSRLQQLLQDAQRRPAGEAATDALATEALSSPDLHDALAALMGRASFCLRSIREPRLVAAGRQAVGALERAALWLESGKEPDVLEAGARRLAMTLARGLQLALLCEHAQWMLDHGGDRRGFAAALRYSRLPVDLIHEVDPELDRLLLG
;
A
#
# COMPACT_ATOMS: atom_id res chain seq x y z
N MET A 1 -10.92 -23.32 12.48
CA MET A 1 -12.31 -22.87 12.69
C MET A 1 -12.44 -21.60 11.88
N ILE A 2 -13.15 -21.69 10.75
CA ILE A 2 -13.33 -20.57 9.82
C ILE A 2 -14.22 -19.53 10.52
N ASP A 3 -13.89 -18.24 10.41
CA ASP A 3 -14.64 -17.15 11.03
C ASP A 3 -16.09 -17.17 10.51
N PRO A 4 -17.12 -17.10 11.38
CA PRO A 4 -18.53 -17.03 10.98
C PRO A 4 -18.85 -15.93 9.94
N LEU A 5 -18.05 -14.85 9.89
CA LEU A 5 -18.14 -13.83 8.84
C LEU A 5 -17.82 -14.41 7.45
N PHE A 6 -16.83 -15.29 7.36
CA PHE A 6 -16.36 -15.93 6.12
C PHE A 6 -17.42 -16.85 5.47
N GLU A 7 -18.32 -17.43 6.28
CA GLU A 7 -19.41 -18.30 5.82
C GLU A 7 -20.61 -17.49 5.25
N SER A 8 -20.74 -16.21 5.64
CA SER A 8 -21.71 -15.29 5.02
C SER A 8 -21.19 -14.71 3.69
N TRP A 9 -19.87 -14.52 3.60
CA TRP A 9 -19.12 -14.03 2.43
C TRP A 9 -19.31 -14.94 1.20
N ARG A 10 -19.15 -16.26 1.37
CA ARG A 10 -19.20 -17.25 0.28
C ARG A 10 -20.57 -17.37 -0.42
N ARG A 11 -21.65 -16.92 0.23
CA ARG A 11 -23.04 -17.11 -0.25
C ARG A 11 -23.57 -16.00 -1.15
N ARG A 12 -22.85 -14.87 -1.31
CA ARG A 12 -23.36 -13.67 -1.97
C ARG A 12 -22.64 -13.25 -3.26
N ALA A 13 -21.65 -14.00 -3.72
CA ALA A 13 -20.88 -13.67 -4.93
C ALA A 13 -21.69 -13.93 -6.22
N GLN A 14 -22.19 -12.86 -6.84
CA GLN A 14 -22.50 -12.77 -8.27
C GLN A 14 -21.63 -11.68 -8.90
N PRO A 15 -21.24 -11.79 -10.18
CA PRO A 15 -20.33 -10.85 -10.83
C PRO A 15 -20.92 -9.43 -10.82
N THR A 16 -20.16 -8.47 -10.30
CA THR A 16 -20.60 -7.07 -10.10
C THR A 16 -20.27 -6.17 -11.28
N LEU A 17 -21.08 -5.11 -11.46
CA LEU A 17 -20.91 -4.01 -12.43
C LEU A 17 -19.52 -3.32 -12.42
N ILE A 18 -18.74 -3.48 -11.33
CA ILE A 18 -17.32 -3.12 -11.25
C ILE A 18 -16.50 -3.74 -12.40
N ASP A 19 -16.83 -4.96 -12.82
CA ASP A 19 -16.17 -5.64 -13.94
C ASP A 19 -16.43 -4.91 -15.28
N GLN A 20 -17.60 -4.31 -15.46
CA GLN A 20 -17.95 -3.56 -16.68
C GLN A 20 -17.22 -2.20 -16.72
N PHE A 21 -17.08 -1.54 -15.58
CA PHE A 21 -16.35 -0.29 -15.45
C PHE A 21 -14.85 -0.47 -15.70
N ALA A 22 -14.24 -1.51 -15.12
CA ALA A 22 -12.83 -1.84 -15.31
C ALA A 22 -12.44 -1.99 -16.78
N ASN A 23 -13.30 -2.70 -17.52
CA ASN A 23 -13.12 -2.90 -18.96
C ASN A 23 -13.17 -1.57 -19.72
N CYS A 24 -14.05 -0.64 -19.31
CA CYS A 24 -14.14 0.69 -19.92
C CYS A 24 -12.92 1.57 -19.57
N TYR A 25 -12.55 1.67 -18.30
CA TYR A 25 -11.45 2.51 -17.83
C TYR A 25 -10.08 2.04 -18.34
N VAL A 26 -9.82 0.72 -18.35
CA VAL A 26 -8.58 0.14 -18.90
C VAL A 26 -8.49 0.39 -20.42
N SER A 27 -9.60 0.35 -21.15
CA SER A 27 -9.62 0.63 -22.59
C SER A 27 -9.30 2.09 -22.94
N LEU A 28 -9.67 3.04 -22.06
CA LEU A 28 -9.41 4.47 -22.23
C LEU A 28 -8.01 4.91 -21.77
N SER A 29 -7.36 4.09 -20.93
CA SER A 29 -6.13 4.46 -20.22
C SER A 29 -4.86 3.87 -20.82
N ALA A 30 -4.92 3.06 -21.88
CA ALA A 30 -3.77 2.34 -22.40
C ALA A 30 -2.93 3.19 -23.38
N PRO A 31 -1.66 3.54 -23.07
CA PRO A 31 -0.69 3.84 -24.10
C PRO A 31 -0.02 2.54 -24.55
N CYS A 32 -0.05 2.26 -25.85
CA CYS A 32 0.77 1.23 -26.48
C CYS A 32 2.26 1.57 -26.34
N VAL A 33 2.95 0.97 -25.38
CA VAL A 33 4.41 0.71 -25.41
C VAL A 33 4.65 -0.57 -24.63
N ASP A 34 5.23 -1.58 -25.26
CA ASP A 34 5.47 -2.91 -24.68
C ASP A 34 6.67 -2.86 -23.70
N PRO A 35 6.47 -2.85 -22.37
CA PRO A 35 7.52 -2.67 -21.38
C PRO A 35 7.86 -4.02 -20.73
N GLY A 36 8.26 -5.02 -21.49
CA GLY A 36 8.53 -6.37 -20.96
C GLY A 36 7.33 -6.99 -20.21
N PRO A 37 7.53 -8.09 -19.46
CA PRO A 37 6.46 -8.69 -18.67
C PRO A 37 6.02 -7.72 -17.56
N LEU A 38 4.76 -7.27 -17.57
CA LEU A 38 4.14 -6.37 -16.57
C LEU A 38 4.46 -6.73 -15.11
N ALA A 39 4.59 -8.04 -14.81
CA ALA A 39 4.97 -8.53 -13.49
C ALA A 39 6.37 -8.05 -13.06
N VAL A 40 7.37 -8.14 -13.95
CA VAL A 40 8.75 -7.70 -13.71
C VAL A 40 8.78 -6.19 -13.49
N THR A 41 8.05 -5.43 -14.31
CA THR A 41 7.99 -3.97 -14.21
C THR A 41 7.44 -3.51 -12.86
N ARG A 42 6.41 -4.19 -12.33
CA ARG A 42 5.81 -3.86 -11.02
C ARG A 42 6.73 -4.14 -9.84
N GLU A 43 7.44 -5.26 -9.89
CA GLU A 43 8.45 -5.65 -8.89
C GLU A 43 9.50 -4.56 -8.72
N TRP A 44 10.10 -4.17 -9.85
CA TRP A 44 11.15 -3.15 -9.90
C TRP A 44 10.62 -1.79 -9.45
N THR A 45 9.37 -1.44 -9.76
CA THR A 45 8.79 -0.15 -9.35
C THR A 45 8.61 -0.04 -7.85
N GLY A 46 8.08 -1.07 -7.18
CA GLY A 46 7.96 -1.09 -5.72
C GLY A 46 9.31 -0.94 -5.02
N LEU A 47 10.29 -1.75 -5.43
CA LEU A 47 11.64 -1.71 -4.87
C LEU A 47 12.36 -0.38 -5.14
N ARG A 48 12.26 0.15 -6.36
CA ARG A 48 12.82 1.45 -6.74
C ARG A 48 12.24 2.56 -5.87
N ASN A 49 10.92 2.59 -5.68
CA ASN A 49 10.26 3.61 -4.86
C ASN A 49 10.73 3.54 -3.39
N ALA A 50 10.84 2.34 -2.81
CA ALA A 50 11.40 2.14 -1.47
C ALA A 50 12.87 2.58 -1.37
N ALA A 51 13.69 2.30 -2.40
CA ALA A 51 15.08 2.72 -2.45
C ALA A 51 15.22 4.25 -2.55
N LEU A 52 14.40 4.92 -3.36
CA LEU A 52 14.38 6.38 -3.46
C LEU A 52 14.05 7.03 -2.11
N MET A 53 13.02 6.53 -1.41
CA MET A 53 12.66 7.00 -0.06
C MET A 53 13.81 6.82 0.94
N ARG A 54 14.43 5.64 0.97
CA ARG A 54 15.60 5.35 1.83
C ARG A 54 16.75 6.33 1.56
N ARG A 55 17.11 6.53 0.30
CA ARG A 55 18.20 7.45 -0.09
C ARG A 55 17.89 8.88 0.31
N GLY A 56 16.64 9.32 0.17
CA GLY A 56 16.21 10.64 0.62
C GLY A 56 16.37 10.81 2.14
N LEU A 57 15.91 9.83 2.91
CA LEU A 57 16.06 9.82 4.37
C LEU A 57 17.51 9.84 4.82
N ASP A 58 18.40 9.10 4.15
CA ASP A 58 19.82 9.07 4.51
C ASP A 58 20.50 10.43 4.28
N VAL A 59 20.07 11.21 3.28
CA VAL A 59 20.52 12.59 3.06
C VAL A 59 20.01 13.51 4.18
N ALA A 60 18.74 13.38 4.58
CA ALA A 60 18.12 14.26 5.56
C ALA A 60 18.47 13.94 7.02
N ARG A 61 18.84 12.69 7.32
CA ARG A 61 19.08 12.21 8.70
C ARG A 61 20.21 12.96 9.41
N SER A 62 21.20 13.44 8.65
CA SER A 62 22.30 14.26 9.20
C SER A 62 21.85 15.62 9.74
N GLN A 63 20.63 16.06 9.40
CA GLN A 63 20.10 17.40 9.70
C GLN A 63 19.04 17.39 10.81
N ALA A 64 18.82 16.24 11.44
CA ALA A 64 17.85 16.05 12.52
C ALA A 64 18.35 16.66 13.85
N ALA A 65 18.26 17.98 13.98
CA ALA A 65 18.76 18.70 15.15
C ALA A 65 17.70 19.00 16.23
N LEU A 66 16.43 19.11 15.85
CA LEU A 66 15.33 19.50 16.74
C LEU A 66 14.32 18.35 16.91
N PRO A 67 13.63 18.25 18.08
CA PRO A 67 12.57 17.26 18.29
C PRO A 67 11.49 17.27 17.20
N LEU A 68 11.18 18.44 16.63
CA LEU A 68 10.26 18.56 15.50
C LEU A 68 10.76 17.81 14.26
N HIS A 69 12.04 17.97 13.89
CA HIS A 69 12.62 17.27 12.73
C HIS A 69 12.62 15.76 12.95
N LEU A 70 12.90 15.32 14.18
CA LEU A 70 12.86 13.90 14.53
C LEU A 70 11.45 13.32 14.42
N ASP A 71 10.42 14.07 14.82
CA ASP A 71 9.03 13.63 14.68
C ASP A 71 8.64 13.45 13.20
N THR A 72 8.94 14.43 12.35
CA THR A 72 8.69 14.35 10.90
C THR A 72 9.45 13.16 10.29
N LEU A 73 10.76 13.08 10.50
CA LEU A 73 11.59 12.02 9.93
C LEU A 73 11.16 10.63 10.41
N ALA A 74 10.67 10.49 11.66
CA ALA A 74 10.15 9.23 12.15
C ALA A 74 8.91 8.77 11.37
N ALA A 75 7.99 9.69 11.01
CA ALA A 75 6.84 9.34 10.16
C ALA A 75 7.28 8.87 8.77
N LEU A 76 8.20 9.60 8.14
CA LEU A 76 8.71 9.28 6.81
C LEU A 76 9.49 7.96 6.78
N GLU A 77 10.27 7.69 7.83
CA GLU A 77 10.96 6.42 8.04
C GLU A 77 9.95 5.27 8.17
N ALA A 78 8.86 5.45 8.92
CA ALA A 78 7.82 4.43 9.06
C ALA A 78 7.11 4.11 7.73
N GLU A 79 6.78 5.14 6.93
CA GLU A 79 6.24 4.97 5.56
C GLU A 79 7.20 4.17 4.68
N THR A 80 8.50 4.46 4.76
CA THR A 80 9.56 3.78 3.98
C THR A 80 9.67 2.30 4.35
N TRP A 81 9.57 1.95 5.64
CA TRP A 81 9.57 0.55 6.07
C TRP A 81 8.33 -0.20 5.60
N GLY A 82 7.15 0.43 5.68
CA GLY A 82 5.91 -0.14 5.14
C GLY A 82 6.00 -0.43 3.65
N ALA A 83 6.50 0.54 2.86
CA ALA A 83 6.74 0.39 1.43
C ALA A 83 7.71 -0.76 1.10
N PHE A 84 8.81 -0.87 1.85
CA PHE A 84 9.79 -1.93 1.68
C PHE A 84 9.21 -3.32 1.95
N LEU A 85 8.52 -3.52 3.08
CA LEU A 85 7.96 -4.82 3.44
C LEU A 85 6.86 -5.28 2.48
N MET A 86 6.02 -4.36 2.00
CA MET A 86 5.01 -4.67 0.99
C MET A 86 5.65 -5.05 -0.36
N SER A 87 6.73 -4.36 -0.75
CA SER A 87 7.50 -4.71 -1.95
C SER A 87 8.17 -6.08 -1.80
N ALA A 88 8.71 -6.40 -0.63
CA ALA A 88 9.29 -7.71 -0.33
C ALA A 88 8.25 -8.85 -0.40
N LEU A 89 7.03 -8.61 0.11
CA LEU A 89 5.93 -9.57 -0.04
C LEU A 89 5.56 -9.80 -1.51
N LEU A 90 5.51 -8.73 -2.31
CA LEU A 90 5.24 -8.84 -3.75
C LEU A 90 6.30 -9.71 -4.44
N ILE A 91 7.59 -9.43 -4.19
CA ILE A 91 8.72 -10.21 -4.72
C ILE A 91 8.60 -11.68 -4.31
N GLU A 92 8.31 -11.95 -3.03
CA GLU A 92 8.13 -13.32 -2.53
C GLU A 92 7.03 -14.06 -3.29
N LEU A 93 5.85 -13.43 -3.45
CA LEU A 93 4.72 -14.02 -4.16
C LEU A 93 5.01 -14.25 -5.65
N GLN A 94 5.73 -13.34 -6.29
CA GLN A 94 6.15 -13.46 -7.69
C GLN A 94 7.17 -14.57 -7.92
N GLY A 95 8.00 -14.87 -6.92
CA GLY A 95 8.98 -15.96 -6.98
C GLY A 95 8.40 -17.35 -6.72
N ARG A 96 7.16 -17.48 -6.21
CA ARG A 96 6.53 -18.78 -5.88
C ARG A 96 6.31 -19.72 -7.08
N PRO A 97 5.85 -19.26 -8.26
CA PRO A 97 5.68 -20.12 -9.43
C PRO A 97 6.97 -20.87 -9.80
N ASP A 98 8.11 -20.21 -9.67
CA ASP A 98 9.43 -20.76 -10.00
C ASP A 98 10.03 -21.60 -8.86
N ASN A 99 9.51 -21.47 -7.62
CA ASN A 99 10.06 -22.08 -6.40
C ASN A 99 9.04 -22.89 -5.61
N GLY A 100 8.62 -24.03 -6.16
CA GLY A 100 7.74 -24.98 -5.46
C GLY A 100 6.25 -24.78 -5.72
N GLY A 101 5.88 -23.83 -6.57
CA GLY A 101 4.52 -23.60 -7.05
C GLY A 101 3.77 -22.53 -6.26
N ILE A 102 2.75 -21.96 -6.91
CA ILE A 102 1.84 -20.98 -6.33
C ILE A 102 0.43 -21.59 -6.22
N ASP A 103 -0.11 -21.64 -5.00
CA ASP A 103 -1.47 -22.11 -4.78
C ASP A 103 -2.52 -21.07 -5.22
N GLY A 104 -3.80 -21.44 -5.19
CA GLY A 104 -4.90 -20.55 -5.62
C GLY A 104 -5.03 -19.29 -4.78
N GLN A 105 -4.85 -19.38 -3.45
CA GLN A 105 -4.95 -18.23 -2.54
C GLN A 105 -3.77 -17.29 -2.72
N GLN A 106 -2.56 -17.82 -2.84
CA GLN A 106 -1.36 -17.04 -3.13
C GLN A 106 -1.44 -16.34 -4.48
N ARG A 107 -2.03 -16.99 -5.50
CA ARG A 107 -2.25 -16.39 -6.81
C ARG A 107 -3.27 -15.26 -6.78
N ALA A 108 -4.39 -15.45 -6.07
CA ALA A 108 -5.38 -14.41 -5.86
C ALA A 108 -4.78 -13.22 -5.10
N LEU A 109 -4.02 -13.49 -4.03
CA LEU A 109 -3.31 -12.46 -3.27
C LEU A 109 -2.32 -11.70 -4.15
N LEU A 110 -1.52 -12.38 -4.98
CA LEU A 110 -0.57 -11.76 -5.88
C LEU A 110 -1.25 -10.79 -6.86
N ARG A 111 -2.39 -11.18 -7.44
CA ARG A 111 -3.17 -10.33 -8.36
C ARG A 111 -3.65 -9.04 -7.71
N LEU A 112 -4.00 -9.07 -6.43
CA LEU A 112 -4.42 -7.89 -5.68
C LEU A 112 -3.23 -7.05 -5.18
N VAL A 113 -2.20 -7.70 -4.61
CA VAL A 113 -1.04 -7.01 -4.01
C VAL A 113 -0.19 -6.31 -5.06
N ALA A 114 -0.10 -6.84 -6.28
CA ALA A 114 0.71 -6.23 -7.35
C ALA A 114 0.30 -4.78 -7.68
N PRO A 115 -0.96 -4.49 -8.10
CA PRO A 115 -1.40 -3.12 -8.36
C PRO A 115 -1.40 -2.26 -7.08
N LEU A 116 -1.75 -2.83 -5.92
CA LEU A 116 -1.73 -2.09 -4.65
C LEU A 116 -0.31 -1.64 -4.25
N THR A 117 0.70 -2.48 -4.48
CA THR A 117 2.11 -2.16 -4.17
C THR A 117 2.59 -1.01 -5.06
N GLN A 118 2.33 -1.09 -6.36
CA GLN A 118 2.70 -0.03 -7.30
C GLN A 118 2.00 1.29 -6.94
N LEU A 119 0.70 1.23 -6.66
CA LEU A 119 -0.11 2.38 -6.25
C LEU A 119 0.46 3.03 -4.99
N MET A 120 0.60 2.26 -3.92
CA MET A 120 0.92 2.79 -2.60
C MET A 120 2.36 3.28 -2.53
N THR A 121 3.31 2.49 -3.03
CA THR A 121 4.73 2.87 -2.99
C THR A 121 5.02 4.08 -3.87
N GLY A 122 4.35 4.22 -5.02
CA GLY A 122 4.48 5.40 -5.89
C GLY A 122 4.00 6.68 -5.20
N LYS A 123 2.85 6.61 -4.52
CA LYS A 123 2.35 7.74 -3.71
C LYS A 123 3.27 8.07 -2.54
N GLN A 124 3.74 7.06 -1.81
CA GLN A 124 4.64 7.23 -0.68
C GLN A 124 5.96 7.88 -1.10
N ALA A 125 6.57 7.41 -2.20
CA ALA A 125 7.84 7.95 -2.68
C ALA A 125 7.76 9.45 -2.94
N VAL A 126 6.75 9.90 -3.68
CA VAL A 126 6.57 11.32 -3.97
C VAL A 126 6.29 12.11 -2.69
N SER A 127 5.38 11.65 -1.82
CA SER A 127 5.05 12.35 -0.57
C SER A 127 6.25 12.47 0.36
N VAL A 128 6.98 11.37 0.57
CA VAL A 128 8.17 11.35 1.43
C VAL A 128 9.24 12.30 0.89
N LEU A 129 9.52 12.25 -0.41
CA LEU A 129 10.58 13.10 -0.99
C LEU A 129 10.20 14.57 -1.00
N ILE A 130 8.91 14.92 -1.17
CA ILE A 130 8.44 16.31 -1.03
C ILE A 130 8.68 16.81 0.39
N ASP A 131 8.26 16.05 1.41
CA ASP A 131 8.43 16.46 2.82
C ASP A 131 9.92 16.55 3.20
N LEU A 132 10.78 15.70 2.63
CA LEU A 132 12.22 15.79 2.84
C LEU A 132 12.82 17.03 2.18
N VAL A 133 12.38 17.40 0.97
CA VAL A 133 12.82 18.63 0.29
C VAL A 133 12.40 19.87 1.06
N ASP A 134 11.18 19.88 1.62
CA ASP A 134 10.68 20.97 2.45
C ASP A 134 11.44 21.06 3.80
N GLY A 135 11.61 19.91 4.47
CA GLY A 135 12.26 19.81 5.77
C GLY A 135 13.75 20.19 5.80
N LEU A 136 14.44 20.19 4.66
CA LEU A 136 15.80 20.75 4.55
C LEU A 136 15.87 22.25 4.92
N GLY A 137 14.75 22.98 4.74
CA GLY A 137 14.69 24.43 4.90
C GLY A 137 15.73 25.15 4.03
N SER A 138 16.02 26.42 4.29
CA SER A 138 16.99 27.21 3.51
C SER A 138 18.47 26.94 3.88
N SER A 139 18.72 26.26 5.00
CA SER A 139 20.06 26.12 5.60
C SER A 139 20.89 24.93 5.09
N ALA A 140 20.25 24.00 4.37
CA ALA A 140 20.93 22.84 3.80
C ALA A 140 21.89 23.23 2.65
N GLY A 141 23.01 22.51 2.55
CA GLY A 141 23.98 22.70 1.48
C GLY A 141 23.38 22.47 0.10
N ALA A 142 23.82 23.25 -0.90
CA ALA A 142 23.29 23.20 -2.26
C ALA A 142 23.35 21.79 -2.90
N VAL A 143 24.36 21.00 -2.53
CA VAL A 143 24.54 19.61 -3.00
C VAL A 143 23.41 18.70 -2.50
N ASP A 144 23.07 18.76 -1.21
CA ASP A 144 22.04 17.89 -0.63
C ASP A 144 20.64 18.25 -1.15
N ARG A 145 20.37 19.54 -1.34
CA ARG A 145 19.14 20.01 -1.98
C ARG A 145 19.01 19.47 -3.40
N SER A 146 20.06 19.61 -4.21
CA SER A 146 20.06 19.13 -5.59
C SER A 146 19.84 17.62 -5.67
N ARG A 147 20.48 16.85 -4.77
CA ARG A 147 20.28 15.40 -4.66
C ARG A 147 18.82 15.03 -4.33
N LEU A 148 18.19 15.67 -3.34
CA LEU A 148 16.79 15.39 -3.01
C LEU A 148 15.83 15.78 -4.14
N GLN A 149 16.08 16.92 -4.80
CA GLN A 149 15.29 17.35 -5.96
C GLN A 149 15.40 16.34 -7.11
N GLN A 150 16.59 15.79 -7.36
CA GLN A 150 16.78 14.75 -8.37
C GLN A 150 15.99 13.48 -8.01
N LEU A 151 16.08 13.02 -6.74
CA LEU A 151 15.32 11.85 -6.28
C LEU A 151 13.80 12.07 -6.43
N LEU A 152 13.31 13.29 -6.12
CA LEU A 152 11.90 13.64 -6.30
C LEU A 152 11.48 13.61 -7.78
N GLN A 153 12.30 14.16 -8.67
CA GLN A 153 12.04 14.10 -10.11
C GLN A 153 12.00 12.65 -10.61
N ASP A 154 12.91 11.80 -10.12
CA ASP A 154 12.93 10.38 -10.45
C ASP A 154 11.69 9.64 -9.94
N ALA A 155 11.20 9.97 -8.73
CA ALA A 155 9.97 9.41 -8.18
C ALA A 155 8.70 9.86 -8.93
N GLN A 156 8.68 11.11 -9.40
CA GLN A 156 7.58 11.65 -10.21
C GLN A 156 7.54 11.09 -11.63
N ARG A 157 8.71 10.68 -12.16
CA ARG A 157 8.81 10.07 -13.48
C ARG A 157 8.27 8.64 -13.45
N ARG A 158 7.04 8.48 -13.92
CA ARG A 158 6.49 7.14 -14.23
C ARG A 158 7.16 6.57 -15.48
N PRO A 159 7.74 5.36 -15.42
CA PRO A 159 8.12 4.61 -16.60
C PRO A 159 6.97 4.54 -17.60
N ALA A 160 7.31 4.52 -18.89
CA ALA A 160 6.32 4.38 -19.95
C ALA A 160 5.52 3.08 -19.75
N GLY A 161 4.19 3.15 -19.90
CA GLY A 161 3.29 2.02 -19.69
C GLY A 161 2.81 1.82 -18.25
N GLU A 162 3.30 2.59 -17.26
CA GLU A 162 2.78 2.51 -15.90
C GLU A 162 1.44 3.23 -15.74
N ALA A 163 0.45 2.47 -15.26
CA ALA A 163 -0.89 2.94 -14.95
C ALA A 163 -0.88 4.09 -13.91
N ALA A 164 -1.86 5.00 -14.03
CA ALA A 164 -2.08 6.05 -13.03
C ALA A 164 -2.59 5.45 -11.71
N THR A 165 -2.54 6.22 -10.61
CA THR A 165 -3.02 5.75 -9.30
C THR A 165 -4.47 5.26 -9.36
N ASP A 166 -5.35 6.01 -10.01
CA ASP A 166 -6.78 5.67 -10.06
C ASP A 166 -7.00 4.44 -10.96
N ALA A 167 -6.26 4.32 -12.06
CA ALA A 167 -6.22 3.11 -12.89
C ALA A 167 -5.79 1.86 -12.11
N LEU A 168 -4.75 1.98 -11.27
CA LEU A 168 -4.28 0.88 -10.41
C LEU A 168 -5.29 0.53 -9.32
N ALA A 169 -6.02 1.52 -8.80
CA ALA A 169 -7.09 1.27 -7.83
C ALA A 169 -8.23 0.48 -8.47
N THR A 170 -8.67 0.91 -9.66
CA THR A 170 -9.68 0.20 -10.45
C THR A 170 -9.20 -1.21 -10.80
N GLU A 171 -7.96 -1.37 -11.29
CA GLU A 171 -7.37 -2.68 -11.60
C GLU A 171 -7.41 -3.62 -10.39
N ALA A 172 -6.98 -3.14 -9.22
CA ALA A 172 -6.97 -3.93 -7.99
C ALA A 172 -8.38 -4.41 -7.59
N LEU A 173 -9.37 -3.54 -7.76
CA LEU A 173 -10.75 -3.76 -7.30
C LEU A 173 -11.64 -4.44 -8.32
N SER A 174 -11.19 -4.61 -9.55
CA SER A 174 -11.98 -5.20 -10.63
C SER A 174 -11.50 -6.59 -11.02
N SER A 175 -10.77 -7.24 -10.13
CA SER A 175 -10.35 -8.61 -10.34
C SER A 175 -11.58 -9.53 -10.26
N PRO A 176 -11.79 -10.46 -11.23
CA PRO A 176 -12.90 -11.42 -11.16
C PRO A 176 -12.81 -12.32 -9.92
N ASP A 177 -11.60 -12.50 -9.37
CA ASP A 177 -11.34 -13.27 -8.16
C ASP A 177 -11.18 -12.35 -6.92
N LEU A 178 -11.72 -11.12 -6.95
CA LEU A 178 -11.53 -10.14 -5.87
C LEU A 178 -11.92 -10.71 -4.50
N HIS A 179 -12.98 -11.50 -4.44
CA HIS A 179 -13.44 -12.15 -3.21
C HIS A 179 -12.36 -13.06 -2.61
N ASP A 180 -11.81 -13.95 -3.43
CA ASP A 180 -10.74 -14.86 -3.01
C ASP A 180 -9.46 -14.10 -2.69
N ALA A 181 -9.18 -13.01 -3.40
CA ALA A 181 -8.03 -12.15 -3.16
C ALA A 181 -8.13 -11.39 -1.83
N LEU A 182 -9.31 -10.87 -1.48
CA LEU A 182 -9.58 -10.22 -0.19
C LEU A 182 -9.52 -11.22 0.96
N ALA A 183 -10.07 -12.42 0.76
CA ALA A 183 -9.95 -13.52 1.71
C ALA A 183 -8.48 -13.90 1.96
N ALA A 184 -7.67 -14.00 0.90
CA ALA A 184 -6.25 -14.29 1.00
C ALA A 184 -5.48 -13.15 1.68
N LEU A 185 -5.84 -11.89 1.39
CA LEU A 185 -5.26 -10.71 2.05
C LEU A 185 -5.55 -10.70 3.55
N MET A 186 -6.81 -10.94 3.94
CA MET A 186 -7.22 -11.04 5.33
C MET A 186 -6.52 -12.21 6.03
N GLY A 187 -6.39 -13.34 5.34
CA GLY A 187 -5.64 -14.50 5.81
C GLY A 187 -4.16 -14.17 6.08
N ARG A 188 -3.51 -13.42 5.17
CA ARG A 188 -2.11 -12.98 5.32
C ARG A 188 -1.95 -12.02 6.49
N ALA A 189 -2.83 -11.04 6.64
CA ALA A 189 -2.82 -10.09 7.75
C ALA A 189 -3.07 -10.79 9.09
N SER A 190 -4.06 -11.69 9.15
CA SER A 190 -4.33 -12.50 10.34
C SER A 190 -3.16 -13.42 10.70
N PHE A 191 -2.46 -13.94 9.69
CA PHE A 191 -1.22 -14.70 9.91
C PHE A 191 -0.13 -13.85 10.56
N CYS A 192 0.07 -12.60 10.11
CA CYS A 192 1.00 -11.65 10.77
C CYS A 192 0.68 -11.55 12.27
N LEU A 193 -0.60 -11.42 12.64
CA LEU A 193 -0.99 -11.19 14.02
C LEU A 193 -0.71 -12.39 14.94
N ARG A 194 -0.76 -13.62 14.41
CA ARG A 194 -0.53 -14.83 15.20
C ARG A 194 0.89 -14.94 15.76
N SER A 195 1.87 -14.33 15.11
CA SER A 195 3.26 -14.37 15.56
C SER A 195 3.58 -13.30 16.63
N ILE A 196 2.73 -12.27 16.77
CA ILE A 196 2.96 -11.12 17.65
C ILE A 196 2.64 -11.44 19.11
N ARG A 197 3.57 -11.08 20.01
CA ARG A 197 3.46 -11.25 21.47
C ARG A 197 3.48 -9.92 22.22
N GLU A 198 4.21 -8.94 21.71
CA GLU A 198 4.32 -7.61 22.31
C GLU A 198 2.95 -6.87 22.28
N PRO A 199 2.35 -6.51 23.44
CA PRO A 199 0.97 -6.00 23.51
C PRO A 199 0.70 -4.77 22.64
N ARG A 200 1.67 -3.85 22.52
CA ARG A 200 1.50 -2.64 21.70
C ARG A 200 1.48 -2.96 20.20
N LEU A 201 2.25 -3.96 19.78
CA LEU A 201 2.21 -4.48 18.40
C LEU A 201 0.92 -5.25 18.14
N VAL A 202 0.37 -5.96 19.13
CA VAL A 202 -0.94 -6.61 18.99
C VAL A 202 -2.04 -5.57 18.76
N ALA A 203 -2.03 -4.45 19.49
CA ALA A 203 -2.99 -3.36 19.30
C ALA A 203 -2.87 -2.74 17.89
N ALA A 204 -1.66 -2.47 17.42
CA ALA A 204 -1.41 -1.96 16.07
C ALA A 204 -1.81 -2.98 14.98
N GLY A 205 -1.55 -4.27 15.18
CA GLY A 205 -2.00 -5.34 14.30
C GLY A 205 -3.53 -5.43 14.21
N ARG A 206 -4.23 -5.27 15.33
CA ARG A 206 -5.71 -5.21 15.33
C ARG A 206 -6.25 -4.00 14.56
N GLN A 207 -5.58 -2.85 14.65
CA GLN A 207 -5.91 -1.68 13.82
C GLN A 207 -5.75 -1.98 12.33
N ALA A 208 -4.69 -2.70 11.93
CA ALA A 208 -4.49 -3.14 10.55
C ALA A 208 -5.65 -4.02 10.07
N VAL A 209 -6.00 -5.06 10.83
CA VAL A 209 -7.11 -5.97 10.51
C VAL A 209 -8.43 -5.22 10.44
N GLY A 210 -8.73 -4.34 11.41
CA GLY A 210 -9.97 -3.55 11.40
C GLY A 210 -10.08 -2.59 10.21
N ALA A 211 -8.96 -2.07 9.69
CA ALA A 211 -8.97 -1.29 8.45
C ALA A 211 -9.29 -2.16 7.22
N LEU A 212 -8.72 -3.37 7.14
CA LEU A 212 -9.02 -4.34 6.09
C LEU A 212 -10.48 -4.83 6.16
N GLU A 213 -11.01 -5.05 7.35
CA GLU A 213 -12.41 -5.45 7.57
C GLU A 213 -13.37 -4.34 7.11
N ARG A 214 -13.09 -3.07 7.45
CA ARG A 214 -13.89 -1.94 6.97
C ARG A 214 -13.86 -1.79 5.46
N ALA A 215 -12.70 -2.01 4.84
CA ALA A 215 -12.57 -2.04 3.38
C ALA A 215 -13.42 -3.15 2.75
N ALA A 216 -13.34 -4.35 3.31
CA ALA A 216 -14.12 -5.50 2.89
C ALA A 216 -15.64 -5.24 3.02
N LEU A 217 -16.09 -4.71 4.15
CA LEU A 217 -17.49 -4.33 4.39
C LEU A 217 -17.99 -3.22 3.45
N TRP A 218 -17.13 -2.26 3.10
CA TRP A 218 -17.51 -1.19 2.19
C TRP A 218 -17.81 -1.72 0.77
N LEU A 219 -17.02 -2.68 0.28
CA LEU A 219 -17.30 -3.37 -0.98
C LEU A 219 -18.62 -4.17 -0.94
N GLU A 220 -18.93 -4.77 0.20
CA GLU A 220 -20.16 -5.57 0.40
C GLU A 220 -21.39 -4.73 0.73
N SER A 221 -21.26 -3.41 0.87
CA SER A 221 -22.33 -2.55 1.36
C SER A 221 -23.53 -2.41 0.41
N GLY A 222 -23.45 -2.97 -0.80
CA GLY A 222 -24.52 -2.90 -1.80
C GLY A 222 -24.75 -1.47 -2.33
N LYS A 223 -23.76 -0.60 -2.16
CA LYS A 223 -23.78 0.78 -2.68
C LYS A 223 -23.87 0.78 -4.21
N GLU A 224 -24.41 1.88 -4.73
CA GLU A 224 -24.48 2.10 -6.17
C GLU A 224 -23.08 2.09 -6.81
N PRO A 225 -22.96 1.62 -8.06
CA PRO A 225 -21.67 1.53 -8.75
C PRO A 225 -20.85 2.83 -8.73
N ASP A 226 -21.49 3.96 -9.00
CA ASP A 226 -20.85 5.29 -8.99
C ASP A 226 -20.22 5.63 -7.63
N VAL A 227 -20.87 5.23 -6.53
CA VAL A 227 -20.38 5.46 -5.17
C VAL A 227 -19.18 4.57 -4.86
N LEU A 228 -19.20 3.32 -5.34
CA LEU A 228 -18.08 2.39 -5.22
C LEU A 228 -16.88 2.82 -6.08
N GLU A 229 -17.13 3.38 -7.27
CA GLU A 229 -16.09 3.94 -8.13
C GLU A 229 -15.46 5.17 -7.49
N ALA A 230 -16.28 6.12 -7.02
CA ALA A 230 -15.81 7.35 -6.38
C ALA A 230 -14.99 7.11 -5.09
N GLY A 231 -15.16 5.95 -4.44
CA GLY A 231 -14.33 5.53 -3.30
C GLY A 231 -13.20 4.56 -3.62
N ALA A 232 -13.08 4.07 -4.86
CA ALA A 232 -12.14 3.02 -5.26
C ALA A 232 -10.69 3.32 -4.83
N ARG A 233 -10.22 4.54 -5.06
CA ARG A 233 -8.86 4.96 -4.68
C ARG A 233 -8.62 4.87 -3.17
N ARG A 234 -9.57 5.37 -2.36
CA ARG A 234 -9.45 5.36 -0.88
C ARG A 234 -9.51 3.94 -0.34
N LEU A 235 -10.36 3.11 -0.94
CA LEU A 235 -10.45 1.70 -0.61
C LEU A 235 -9.13 0.98 -0.90
N ALA A 236 -8.59 1.11 -2.11
CA ALA A 236 -7.32 0.49 -2.51
C ALA A 236 -6.16 0.94 -1.59
N MET A 237 -6.09 2.23 -1.27
CA MET A 237 -5.10 2.74 -0.34
C MET A 237 -5.31 2.19 1.09
N THR A 238 -6.54 2.02 1.55
CA THR A 238 -6.83 1.41 2.87
C THR A 238 -6.37 -0.05 2.93
N LEU A 239 -6.63 -0.83 1.86
CA LEU A 239 -6.14 -2.21 1.75
C LEU A 239 -4.60 -2.26 1.80
N ALA A 240 -3.93 -1.39 1.04
CA ALA A 240 -2.48 -1.33 1.02
C ALA A 240 -1.88 -0.92 2.38
N ARG A 241 -2.43 0.12 3.02
CA ARG A 241 -1.93 0.62 4.32
C ARG A 241 -2.22 -0.35 5.47
N GLY A 242 -3.38 -1.01 5.45
CA GLY A 242 -3.70 -2.10 6.37
C GLY A 242 -2.68 -3.24 6.25
N LEU A 243 -2.37 -3.67 5.02
CA LEU A 243 -1.34 -4.70 4.79
C LEU A 243 0.05 -4.26 5.26
N GLN A 244 0.47 -3.03 4.94
CA GLN A 244 1.76 -2.49 5.38
C GLN A 244 1.89 -2.49 6.91
N LEU A 245 0.84 -2.08 7.63
CA LEU A 245 0.86 -2.10 9.09
C LEU A 245 0.93 -3.53 9.65
N ALA A 246 0.20 -4.49 9.06
CA ALA A 246 0.27 -5.89 9.48
C ALA A 246 1.69 -6.47 9.29
N LEU A 247 2.32 -6.21 8.14
CA LEU A 247 3.69 -6.64 7.85
C LEU A 247 4.72 -5.97 8.78
N LEU A 248 4.56 -4.67 9.06
CA LEU A 248 5.40 -3.94 10.01
C LEU A 248 5.35 -4.56 11.40
N CYS A 249 4.16 -4.93 11.89
CA CYS A 249 4.01 -5.52 13.21
C CYS A 249 4.63 -6.93 13.30
N GLU A 250 4.47 -7.76 12.26
CA GLU A 250 5.12 -9.07 12.17
C GLU A 250 6.65 -8.94 12.16
N HIS A 251 7.19 -8.06 11.30
CA HIS A 251 8.62 -7.85 11.20
C HIS A 251 9.20 -7.25 12.51
N ALA A 252 8.49 -6.31 13.12
CA ALA A 252 8.86 -5.75 14.41
C ALA A 252 8.96 -6.81 15.50
N GLN A 253 8.00 -7.74 15.57
CA GLN A 253 8.07 -8.86 16.50
C GLN A 253 9.28 -9.75 16.22
N TRP A 254 9.51 -10.09 14.94
CA TRP A 254 10.65 -10.91 14.55
C TRP A 254 11.98 -10.27 14.96
N MET A 255 12.15 -8.95 14.79
CA MET A 255 13.36 -8.23 15.21
C MET A 255 13.57 -8.22 16.73
N LEU A 256 12.48 -8.10 17.50
CA LEU A 256 12.54 -8.21 18.96
C LEU A 256 13.02 -9.60 19.39
N ASP A 257 12.56 -10.63 18.70
CA ASP A 257 12.92 -12.03 18.99
C ASP A 257 14.37 -12.36 18.55
N HIS A 258 14.86 -11.77 17.45
CA HIS A 258 16.12 -12.15 16.79
C HIS A 258 17.24 -11.11 16.91
N GLY A 259 17.34 -10.44 18.06
CA GLY A 259 18.42 -9.48 18.33
C GLY A 259 18.01 -8.29 19.19
N GLY A 260 16.74 -8.18 19.56
CA GLY A 260 16.25 -7.12 20.43
C GLY A 260 16.26 -5.73 19.79
N ASP A 261 16.42 -5.63 18.46
CA ASP A 261 16.42 -4.35 17.76
C ASP A 261 15.02 -3.74 17.78
N ARG A 262 14.90 -2.59 18.44
CA ARG A 262 13.62 -1.89 18.64
C ARG A 262 13.24 -0.96 17.48
N ARG A 263 14.05 -0.86 16.41
CA ARG A 263 13.73 0.00 15.25
C ARG A 263 12.45 -0.43 14.54
N GLY A 264 12.26 -1.73 14.33
CA GLY A 264 11.01 -2.25 13.75
C GLY A 264 9.81 -1.96 14.64
N PHE A 265 9.95 -2.11 15.95
CA PHE A 265 8.92 -1.74 16.93
C PHE A 265 8.56 -0.24 16.86
N ALA A 266 9.57 0.64 16.79
CA ALA A 266 9.36 2.07 16.65
C ALA A 266 8.66 2.42 15.32
N ALA A 267 9.07 1.80 14.21
CA ALA A 267 8.47 2.00 12.90
C ALA A 267 6.99 1.57 12.87
N ALA A 268 6.66 0.38 13.39
CA ALA A 268 5.29 -0.12 13.44
C ALA A 268 4.36 0.81 14.24
N LEU A 269 4.79 1.26 15.41
CA LEU A 269 4.00 2.15 16.26
C LEU A 269 3.92 3.59 15.74
N ARG A 270 4.92 4.04 14.98
CA ARG A 270 4.84 5.32 14.29
C ARG A 270 3.88 5.24 13.11
N TYR A 271 3.95 4.17 12.32
CA TYR A 271 3.04 3.94 11.19
C TYR A 271 1.58 3.82 11.66
N SER A 272 1.33 3.16 12.80
CA SER A 272 -0.04 3.01 13.33
C SER A 272 -0.70 4.33 13.73
N ARG A 273 0.07 5.42 13.87
CA ARG A 273 -0.44 6.78 14.13
C ARG A 273 -0.73 7.56 12.85
N LEU A 274 -0.29 7.06 11.69
CA LEU A 274 -0.61 7.63 10.40
C LEU A 274 -2.01 7.15 9.97
N PRO A 275 -2.68 7.84 9.03
CA PRO A 275 -4.01 7.41 8.56
C PRO A 275 -3.93 6.03 7.90
N VAL A 276 -4.43 4.96 8.52
CA VAL A 276 -4.44 3.60 7.95
C VAL A 276 -5.74 3.31 7.22
N ASP A 277 -6.86 3.72 7.83
CA ASP A 277 -8.17 3.72 7.20
C ASP A 277 -8.45 5.09 6.60
N LEU A 278 -8.72 5.09 5.30
CA LEU A 278 -9.01 6.29 4.52
C LEU A 278 -10.46 6.31 4.03
N ILE A 279 -11.28 5.33 4.41
CA ILE A 279 -12.67 5.23 3.99
C ILE A 279 -13.49 6.27 4.74
N HIS A 280 -14.26 7.03 3.97
CA HIS A 280 -15.25 7.97 4.46
C HIS A 280 -16.47 7.93 3.53
N GLU A 281 -17.56 8.56 3.95
CA GLU A 281 -18.77 8.70 3.14
C GLU A 281 -18.50 9.47 1.85
N VAL A 282 -19.19 9.07 0.78
CA VAL A 282 -19.00 9.59 -0.57
C VAL A 282 -20.35 9.99 -1.12
N ASP A 283 -20.43 11.20 -1.66
CA ASP A 283 -21.63 11.73 -2.30
C ASP A 283 -21.26 12.26 -3.69
N PRO A 284 -21.36 11.39 -4.73
CA PRO A 284 -21.03 11.78 -6.09
C PRO A 284 -21.88 12.94 -6.63
N GLU A 285 -23.08 13.17 -6.09
CA GLU A 285 -23.91 14.31 -6.51
C GLU A 285 -23.32 15.62 -6.00
N LEU A 286 -22.98 15.69 -4.71
CA LEU A 286 -22.32 16.86 -4.13
C LEU A 286 -20.93 17.09 -4.74
N ASP A 287 -20.18 16.03 -5.01
CA ASP A 287 -18.87 16.13 -5.65
C ASP A 287 -18.97 16.72 -7.07
N ARG A 288 -20.00 16.35 -7.85
CA ARG A 288 -20.26 16.94 -9.19
C ARG A 288 -20.58 18.43 -9.10
N LEU A 289 -21.34 18.87 -8.10
CA LEU A 289 -21.65 20.29 -7.90
C LEU A 289 -20.41 21.17 -7.71
N LEU A 290 -19.31 20.62 -7.16
CA LEU A 290 -18.04 21.35 -7.03
C LEU A 290 -17.29 21.51 -8.37
N LEU A 291 -17.55 20.63 -9.33
CA LEU A 291 -16.82 20.56 -10.59
C LEU A 291 -17.54 21.26 -11.75
N GLY A 292 -18.83 21.57 -11.60
CA GLY A 292 -19.64 22.28 -12.59
C GLY A 292 -20.39 21.35 -13.53
#